data_AF-A0A1E4A866-F1
#
_entry.id   AF-A0A1E4A866-F1
#
_cell.length_a   1.000
_cell.length_b   1.000
_cell.length_c   1.000
_cell.angle_alpha   90.00
_cell.angle_beta   90.00
_cell.angle_gamma   90.00
#
_symmetry.space_group_name_H-M   'P 1'
#
loop_
_entity.id
_entity.type
_entity.pdbx_description
1 polymer ?
#
loop_
_entity_poly.entity_id
_entity_poly.type
_entity_poly.pdbx_seq_one_letter_code
_entity_poly.pdbx_strand_id
1 'polypeptide(L)'
;MLNQFEELRDTLYRFIETRIDLLEVETRGYIEKIILKLVYAALVLIAVAILVTFLLLLLAVYLNTLLQSVFAGYLIIAGFFAFVLVLLLGFREACLKFIRWILEKIF
;
A
#
# COMPACT_ATOMS: atom_id res chain seq x y z
N MET A 1 58.33 4.23 13.94
CA MET A 1 57.39 3.21 13.41
C MET A 1 55.99 3.30 14.02
N LEU A 2 55.77 4.00 15.14
CA LEU A 2 54.43 4.17 15.74
C LEU A 2 53.56 5.23 15.04
N ASN A 3 54.13 6.34 14.56
CA ASN A 3 53.37 7.41 13.91
C ASN A 3 52.60 7.02 12.63
N GLN A 4 53.09 6.03 11.87
CA GLN A 4 52.41 5.61 10.64
C GLN A 4 51.14 4.80 10.89
N PHE A 5 51.06 4.11 12.04
CA PHE A 5 49.84 3.42 12.45
C PHE A 5 48.75 4.40 12.90
N GLU A 6 49.14 5.54 13.50
CA GLU A 6 48.20 6.60 13.89
C GLU A 6 47.65 7.35 12.67
N GLU A 7 48.47 7.68 11.67
CA GLU A 7 48.01 8.30 10.42
C GLU A 7 47.09 7.36 9.60
N LEU A 8 47.40 6.05 9.56
CA LEU A 8 46.52 5.07 8.92
C LEU A 8 45.17 4.96 9.66
N ARG A 9 45.20 4.96 10.99
CA ARG A 9 43.98 4.87 11.81
C ARG A 9 43.09 6.09 11.61
N ASP A 10 43.65 7.29 11.60
CA ASP A 10 42.88 8.53 11.39
C ASP A 10 42.31 8.63 9.97
N THR A 11 43.06 8.16 8.97
CA THR A 11 42.58 8.12 7.58
C THR A 11 41.44 7.11 7.42
N LEU A 12 41.55 5.94 8.07
CA LEU A 12 40.49 4.92 8.08
C LEU A 12 39.27 5.37 8.87
N TYR A 13 39.45 6.05 10.01
CA TYR A 13 38.35 6.63 10.77
C TYR A 13 37.59 7.69 9.96
N ARG A 14 38.30 8.60 9.29
CA ARG A 14 37.68 9.59 8.39
C ARG A 14 36.93 8.94 7.22
N PHE A 15 37.46 7.85 6.67
CA PHE A 15 36.78 7.11 5.60
C PHE A 15 35.51 6.42 6.10
N ILE A 16 35.55 5.81 7.29
CA ILE A 16 34.39 5.17 7.92
C ILE A 16 33.35 6.21 8.30
N GLU A 17 33.75 7.33 8.88
CA GLU A 17 32.87 8.44 9.25
C GLU A 17 32.15 9.01 8.02
N THR A 18 32.88 9.27 6.93
CA THR A 18 32.28 9.73 5.66
C THR A 18 31.31 8.69 5.07
N ARG A 19 31.58 7.39 5.24
CA ARG A 19 30.71 6.30 4.77
C ARG A 19 29.46 6.13 5.64
N ILE A 20 29.57 6.33 6.95
CA ILE A 20 28.45 6.30 7.90
C ILE A 20 27.53 7.51 7.64
N ASP A 21 28.09 8.69 7.41
CA ASP A 21 27.34 9.90 7.03
C ASP A 21 26.61 9.73 5.70
N LEU A 22 27.29 9.15 4.69
CA LEU A 22 26.66 8.84 3.40
C LEU A 22 25.54 7.79 3.53
N LEU A 23 25.71 6.77 4.38
CA LEU A 23 24.68 5.77 4.66
C LEU A 23 23.47 6.38 5.39
N GLU A 24 23.67 7.32 6.31
CA GLU A 24 22.58 8.01 7.00
C GLU A 24 21.77 8.90 6.03
N VAL A 25 22.44 9.60 5.12
CA VAL A 25 21.79 10.42 4.10
C VAL A 25 21.03 9.56 3.08
N GLU A 26 21.60 8.42 2.65
CA GLU A 26 20.98 7.53 1.68
C GLU A 26 19.78 6.76 2.27
N THR A 27 19.88 6.31 3.53
CA THR A 27 18.77 5.65 4.25
C THR A 27 17.62 6.61 4.52
N ARG A 28 17.89 7.88 4.89
CA ARG A 28 16.85 8.91 4.99
C ARG A 28 16.13 9.14 3.67
N GLY A 29 16.88 9.25 2.55
CA GLY A 29 16.28 9.42 1.22
C GLY A 29 15.42 8.24 0.76
N TYR A 30 15.76 7.01 1.18
CA TYR A 30 14.97 5.81 0.86
C TYR A 30 13.66 5.77 1.67
N ILE A 31 13.72 6.03 2.97
CA ILE A 31 12.54 6.09 3.85
C ILE A 31 11.60 7.22 3.41
N GLU A 32 12.14 8.39 3.10
CA GLU A 32 11.38 9.54 2.63
C GLU A 32 10.67 9.24 1.30
N LYS A 33 11.36 8.62 0.34
CA LYS A 33 10.73 8.17 -0.92
C LYS A 33 9.64 7.12 -0.70
N ILE A 34 9.81 6.19 0.24
CA ILE A 34 8.78 5.19 0.57
C ILE A 34 7.55 5.89 1.14
N ILE A 35 7.73 6.77 2.13
CA ILE A 35 6.64 7.49 2.79
C ILE A 35 5.89 8.35 1.77
N LEU A 36 6.59 9.11 0.93
CA LEU A 36 5.98 9.94 -0.11
C LEU A 36 5.17 9.10 -1.11
N LYS A 37 5.70 7.96 -1.54
CA LYS A 37 4.96 7.02 -2.40
C LYS A 37 3.72 6.45 -1.71
N LEU A 38 3.82 6.12 -0.42
CA LEU A 38 2.71 5.61 0.39
C LEU A 38 1.59 6.65 0.52
N VAL A 39 1.95 7.89 0.82
CA VAL A 39 1.01 9.02 0.92
C VAL A 39 0.35 9.29 -0.42
N TYR A 40 1.12 9.34 -1.50
CA TYR A 40 0.57 9.52 -2.85
C TYR A 40 -0.37 8.37 -3.23
N ALA A 41 0.03 7.12 -2.97
CA ALA A 41 -0.80 5.96 -3.23
C ALA A 41 -2.10 6.00 -2.42
N ALA A 42 -2.04 6.39 -1.14
CA ALA A 42 -3.22 6.54 -0.30
C ALA A 42 -4.17 7.62 -0.83
N LEU A 43 -3.65 8.78 -1.24
CA LEU A 43 -4.44 9.85 -1.84
C LEU A 43 -5.13 9.39 -3.13
N VAL A 44 -4.40 8.70 -4.01
CA VAL A 44 -4.98 8.13 -5.24
C VAL A 44 -6.06 7.11 -4.91
N LEU A 45 -5.82 6.23 -3.93
CA LEU A 45 -6.77 5.20 -3.52
C LEU A 45 -8.07 5.83 -3.00
N ILE A 46 -7.97 6.88 -2.19
CA ILE A 46 -9.13 7.64 -1.70
C ILE A 46 -9.88 8.28 -2.88
N ALA A 47 -9.18 8.93 -3.81
CA ALA A 47 -9.80 9.55 -4.97
C ALA A 47 -10.54 8.53 -5.85
N VAL A 48 -9.93 7.38 -6.10
CA VAL A 48 -10.54 6.27 -6.84
C VAL A 48 -11.75 5.71 -6.08
N ALA A 49 -11.66 5.52 -4.76
CA ALA A 49 -12.76 5.03 -3.95
C ALA A 49 -13.98 5.97 -4.02
N ILE A 50 -13.77 7.28 -3.99
CA ILE A 50 -14.83 8.28 -4.17
C ILE A 50 -15.47 8.12 -5.55
N LEU A 51 -14.66 8.09 -6.62
CA LEU A 51 -15.14 7.96 -8.00
C LEU A 51 -15.97 6.67 -8.18
N VAL A 52 -15.45 5.53 -7.71
CA VAL A 52 -16.15 4.24 -7.76
C VAL A 52 -17.48 4.30 -7.01
N THR A 53 -17.51 4.93 -5.84
CA THR A 53 -18.76 5.11 -5.07
C THR A 53 -19.80 5.89 -5.88
N PHE A 54 -19.40 6.98 -6.53
CA PHE A 54 -20.29 7.74 -7.42
C PHE A 54 -20.78 6.92 -8.61
N LEU A 55 -19.92 6.13 -9.24
CA LEU A 55 -20.32 5.23 -10.34
C LEU A 55 -21.35 4.19 -9.88
N LEU A 56 -21.14 3.59 -8.70
CA LEU A 56 -22.09 2.62 -8.14
C LEU A 56 -23.44 3.26 -7.83
N LEU A 57 -23.45 4.49 -7.29
CA LEU A 57 -24.70 5.24 -7.06
C LEU A 57 -25.41 5.55 -8.38
N LEU A 58 -24.68 5.96 -9.41
CA LEU A 58 -25.24 6.22 -10.73
C LEU A 58 -25.84 4.95 -11.35
N LEU A 59 -25.14 3.81 -11.22
CA LEU A 59 -25.65 2.51 -11.64
C LEU A 59 -26.90 2.10 -10.85
N ALA A 60 -26.95 2.38 -9.54
CA ALA A 60 -28.11 2.11 -8.69
C ALA A 60 -29.33 2.87 -9.17
N VAL A 61 -29.16 4.16 -9.47
CA VAL A 61 -30.22 5.03 -9.98
C VAL A 61 -30.68 4.55 -11.36
N TYR A 62 -29.76 4.14 -12.23
CA TYR A 62 -30.12 3.56 -13.52
C TYR A 62 -30.91 2.25 -13.39
N LEU A 63 -30.56 1.38 -12.44
CA LEU A 63 -31.35 0.19 -12.15
C LEU A 63 -32.74 0.55 -11.56
N ASN A 64 -32.82 1.57 -10.71
CA ASN A 64 -34.09 2.04 -10.14
C ASN A 64 -35.06 2.50 -11.25
N THR A 65 -34.56 3.23 -12.25
CA THR A 65 -35.40 3.69 -13.38
C THR A 65 -35.87 2.53 -14.24
N LEU A 66 -35.02 1.51 -14.46
CA LEU A 66 -35.37 0.31 -15.23
C LEU A 66 -36.44 -0.54 -14.52
N LEU A 67 -36.34 -0.67 -13.19
CA LEU A 67 -37.25 -1.46 -12.37
C LEU A 67 -38.52 -0.69 -11.93
N GLN A 68 -38.67 0.58 -12.34
CA GLN A 68 -39.75 1.48 -11.92
C GLN A 68 -39.93 1.54 -10.39
N SER A 69 -38.85 1.37 -9.64
CA SER A 69 -38.89 1.31 -8.17
C SER A 69 -37.82 2.23 -7.60
N VAL A 70 -38.18 2.98 -6.56
CA VAL A 70 -37.32 3.99 -5.93
C VAL A 70 -36.11 3.37 -5.21
N PHE A 71 -36.23 2.11 -4.78
CA PHE A 71 -35.24 1.47 -3.89
C PHE A 71 -34.64 0.16 -4.43
N ALA A 72 -35.22 -0.45 -5.45
CA ALA A 72 -34.83 -1.81 -5.88
C ALA A 72 -33.39 -1.91 -6.40
N GLY A 73 -32.91 -0.90 -7.14
CA GLY A 73 -31.55 -0.83 -7.67
C GLY A 73 -30.48 -0.70 -6.58
N TYR A 74 -30.76 0.02 -5.50
CA TYR A 74 -29.87 0.05 -4.33
C TYR A 74 -29.80 -1.32 -3.64
N LEU A 75 -30.94 -2.00 -3.52
CA LEU A 75 -31.04 -3.30 -2.85
C LEU A 75 -30.29 -4.39 -3.64
N ILE A 76 -30.36 -4.36 -4.97
CA ILE A 76 -29.60 -5.28 -5.84
C ILE A 76 -28.10 -5.08 -5.69
N ILE A 77 -27.63 -3.83 -5.72
CA ILE A 77 -26.21 -3.53 -5.57
C ILE A 77 -25.72 -3.93 -4.17
N ALA A 78 -26.48 -3.60 -3.12
CA ALA A 78 -26.17 -4.00 -1.75
C ALA A 78 -26.12 -5.54 -1.61
N GLY A 79 -27.08 -6.25 -2.20
CA GLY A 79 -27.12 -7.72 -2.21
C GLY A 79 -25.93 -8.33 -2.94
N PHE A 80 -25.54 -7.76 -4.08
CA PHE A 80 -24.34 -8.20 -4.81
C PHE A 80 -23.06 -8.02 -3.98
N PHE A 81 -22.88 -6.85 -3.34
CA PHE A 81 -21.73 -6.62 -2.47
C PHE A 81 -21.75 -7.52 -1.23
N ALA A 82 -22.91 -7.76 -0.62
CA ALA A 82 -23.05 -8.69 0.49
C ALA A 82 -22.69 -10.12 0.07
N PHE A 83 -23.11 -10.56 -1.12
CA PHE A 83 -22.76 -11.87 -1.66
C PHE A 83 -21.25 -12.00 -1.89
N VAL A 84 -20.62 -10.99 -2.51
CA VAL A 84 -19.16 -10.94 -2.70
C VAL A 84 -18.43 -10.99 -1.36
N LEU A 85 -18.91 -10.26 -0.35
CA LEU A 85 -18.34 -10.29 1.01
C LEU A 85 -18.44 -11.67 1.65
N VAL A 86 -19.58 -12.33 1.55
CA VAL A 86 -19.77 -13.70 2.05
C VAL A 86 -18.81 -14.66 1.35
N LEU A 87 -18.66 -14.55 0.03
CA LEU A 87 -17.74 -15.37 -0.75
C LEU A 87 -16.28 -15.13 -0.33
N LEU A 88 -15.90 -13.87 -0.13
CA LEU A 88 -14.57 -13.48 0.36
C LEU A 88 -14.28 -14.02 1.76
N LEU A 89 -15.26 -13.95 2.67
CA LEU A 89 -15.15 -14.51 4.02
C LEU A 89 -15.06 -16.04 4.00
N GLY A 90 -15.76 -16.71 3.08
CA GLY A 90 -15.61 -18.15 2.86
C GLY A 90 -14.23 -18.53 2.31
N PHE A 91 -13.63 -17.67 1.48
CA PHE A 91 -12.28 -17.85 0.94
C PHE A 91 -11.15 -17.31 1.83
N ARG A 92 -11.46 -16.88 3.05
CA ARG A 92 -10.51 -16.25 3.98
C ARG A 92 -9.31 -17.14 4.27
N GLU A 93 -9.51 -18.46 4.36
CA GLU A 93 -8.42 -19.43 4.54
C GLU A 93 -7.48 -19.51 3.34
N ALA A 94 -8.00 -19.41 2.12
CA ALA A 94 -7.20 -19.41 0.89
C ALA A 94 -6.40 -18.11 0.74
N CYS A 95 -7.02 -16.97 1.07
CA CYS A 95 -6.37 -15.67 1.00
C CYS A 95 -5.25 -15.53 2.05
N LEU A 96 -5.47 -16.04 3.27
CA LEU A 96 -4.43 -16.11 4.30
C LEU A 96 -3.26 -17.01 3.89
N LYS A 97 -3.51 -18.16 3.27
CA LYS A 97 -2.46 -19.02 2.72
C LYS A 97 -1.66 -18.32 1.62
N PHE A 98 -2.32 -17.56 0.76
CA PHE A 98 -1.67 -16.83 -0.33
C PHE A 98 -0.79 -15.67 0.18
N ILE A 99 -1.27 -14.91 1.18
CA ILE A 99 -0.47 -13.86 1.83
C ILE A 99 0.74 -14.47 2.54
N ARG A 100 0.58 -15.61 3.22
CA ARG A 100 1.68 -16.31 3.89
C ARG A 100 2.75 -16.75 2.88
N TRP A 101 2.34 -17.28 1.73
CA TRP A 101 3.23 -17.68 0.65
C TRP A 101 4.00 -16.51 0.04
N ILE A 102 3.37 -15.34 -0.10
CA ILE A 102 4.05 -14.12 -0.57
C ILE A 102 5.08 -13.63 0.45
N LEU A 103 4.76 -13.70 1.75
CA LEU A 103 5.66 -13.25 2.80
C LEU A 103 6.92 -14.13 2.90
N GLU A 104 6.77 -15.45 2.80
CA GLU A 104 7.88 -16.42 2.74
C GLU A 104 8.75 -16.28 1.48
N LYS A 105 8.25 -15.61 0.43
CA LYS A 105 9.01 -15.38 -0.80
C LYS A 105 9.77 -14.05 -0.78
N ILE A 106 9.41 -13.14 0.12
CA ILE A 106 10.01 -11.81 0.27
C ILE A 106 11.04 -11.77 1.40
N PHE A 107 10.90 -12.60 2.44
CA PHE A 107 11.82 -12.71 3.58
C PHE A 107 12.65 -14.01 3.49
#